data_AF-M1BK53-F1
#
_entry.id   AF-M1BK53-F1
#
_cell.length_a   1.000
_cell.length_b   1.000
_cell.length_c   1.000
_cell.angle_alpha   90.00
_cell.angle_beta   90.00
_cell.angle_gamma   90.00
#
_symmetry.space_group_name_H-M   'P 1'
#
loop_
_entity.id
_entity.type
_entity.pdbx_description
1 polymer ?
#
loop_
_entity_poly.entity_id
_entity_poly.type
_entity_poly.pdbx_seq_one_letter_code
_entity_poly.pdbx_strand_id
1 'polypeptide(L)'
;MLHKQELSEVSRWWKDLDFVTTLPYARDRAVECYFWTVGVYAEPQYSQARVMLAKTIAIISLLDDTFDAYGTVKELEVYTDAIQRYGLLLKHFII
;
A
#
# COMPACT_ATOMS: atom_id res chain seq x y z
N MET A 1 11.56 20.78 3.30
CA MET A 1 10.12 21.12 3.25
C MET A 1 9.33 20.14 2.40
N LEU A 2 9.83 19.75 1.23
CA LEU A 2 9.21 18.77 0.32
C LEU A 2 8.72 17.48 1.02
N HIS A 3 9.57 16.82 1.81
CA HIS A 3 9.17 15.56 2.46
C HIS A 3 7.97 15.67 3.42
N LYS A 4 7.79 16.84 4.06
CA LYS A 4 6.62 17.08 4.92
C LYS A 4 5.34 17.22 4.08
N GLN A 5 5.44 17.79 2.87
CA GLN A 5 4.31 17.92 1.95
C GLN A 5 3.92 16.55 1.40
N GLU A 6 4.90 15.75 0.98
CA GLU A 6 4.70 14.36 0.54
C GLU A 6 4.05 13.52 1.64
N LEU A 7 4.57 13.59 2.87
CA LEU A 7 4.00 12.87 4.02
C LEU A 7 2.58 13.32 4.33
N SER A 8 2.27 14.62 4.22
CA SER A 8 0.91 15.13 4.40
C SER A 8 -0.05 14.60 3.32
N GLU A 9 0.42 14.42 2.09
CA GLU A 9 -0.38 13.82 1.02
C GLU A 9 -0.66 12.35 1.31
N VAL A 10 0.38 11.57 1.64
CA VAL A 10 0.25 10.14 1.97
C VAL A 10 -0.65 9.94 3.17
N SER A 11 -0.50 10.76 4.22
CA SER A 11 -1.31 10.66 5.44
C SER A 11 -2.78 10.99 5.16
N ARG A 12 -3.08 11.97 4.31
CA ARG A 12 -4.46 12.30 3.93
C ARG A 12 -5.08 11.16 3.13
N TRP A 13 -4.36 10.66 2.12
CA TRP A 13 -4.81 9.52 1.33
C TRP A 13 -5.10 8.29 2.21
N TRP A 14 -4.23 7.98 3.17
CA TRP A 14 -4.43 6.85 4.08
C TRP A 14 -5.64 7.05 4.99
N LYS A 15 -5.81 8.28 5.50
CA LYS A 15 -6.97 8.64 6.33
C LYS A 15 -8.29 8.50 5.55
N ASP A 16 -8.31 8.92 4.28
CA ASP A 16 -9.51 8.86 3.44
C ASP A 16 -9.95 7.42 3.13
N LEU A 17 -9.03 6.45 3.21
CA LEU A 17 -9.33 5.02 3.08
C LEU A 17 -9.93 4.40 4.35
N ASP A 18 -9.69 5.01 5.51
CA ASP A 18 -10.24 4.61 6.82
C ASP A 18 -10.00 3.12 7.19
N PHE A 19 -8.85 2.56 6.78
CA PHE A 19 -8.49 1.18 7.13
C PHE A 19 -8.23 0.98 8.62
N VAL A 20 -7.87 2.03 9.35
CA VAL A 20 -7.73 1.98 10.81
C VAL A 20 -9.05 1.58 11.47
N THR A 21 -10.19 2.04 10.92
CA THR A 21 -11.52 1.71 11.45
C THR A 21 -12.10 0.45 10.79
N THR A 22 -11.96 0.31 9.47
CA THR A 22 -12.59 -0.76 8.71
C THR A 22 -11.83 -2.08 8.75
N LEU A 23 -10.51 -2.04 8.96
CA LEU A 23 -9.61 -3.19 9.04
C LEU A 23 -8.74 -3.09 10.31
N PRO A 24 -9.36 -3.10 11.52
CA PRO A 24 -8.66 -2.81 12.78
C PRO A 24 -7.64 -3.89 13.18
N TYR A 25 -7.61 -5.03 12.48
CA TYR A 25 -6.59 -6.06 12.67
C TYR A 25 -5.24 -5.65 12.10
N ALA A 26 -5.22 -4.75 11.10
CA ALA A 26 -4.00 -4.37 10.41
C ALA A 26 -3.25 -3.26 11.13
N ARG A 27 -1.94 -3.23 10.93
CA ARG A 27 -1.04 -2.24 11.53
C ARG A 27 -1.18 -0.90 10.81
N ASP A 28 -1.44 0.17 11.56
CA ASP A 28 -1.44 1.54 11.04
C ASP A 28 0.00 2.08 10.91
N ARG A 29 0.56 2.03 9.69
CA ARG A 29 2.00 2.27 9.43
C ARG A 29 2.30 3.24 8.29
N ALA A 30 1.33 4.06 7.86
CA ALA A 30 1.52 4.91 6.69
C ALA A 30 2.71 5.89 6.81
N VAL A 31 3.02 6.36 8.02
CA VAL A 31 4.17 7.22 8.30
C VAL A 31 5.48 6.46 8.16
N GLU A 32 5.58 5.25 8.72
CA GLU A 32 6.73 4.38 8.61
C GLU A 32 6.96 3.93 7.17
N CYS A 33 5.90 3.59 6.42
CA CYS A 33 5.99 3.26 5.00
C CYS A 33 6.60 4.42 4.20
N TYR A 34 6.21 5.66 4.49
CA TYR A 34 6.84 6.84 3.87
C TYR A 34 8.30 7.03 4.29
N PHE A 35 8.64 6.81 5.57
CA PHE A 35 10.02 6.88 6.04
C PHE A 35 10.94 5.91 5.27
N TRP A 36 10.44 4.70 4.96
CA TRP A 36 11.19 3.73 4.15
C TRP A 36 11.50 4.27 2.75
N THR A 37 10.57 4.98 2.10
CA THR A 37 10.79 5.47 0.73
C THR A 37 11.81 6.60 0.66
N VAL A 38 11.93 7.41 1.71
CA VAL A 38 13.00 8.40 1.84
C VAL A 38 14.37 7.72 1.92
N GLY A 39 14.46 6.54 2.54
CA GLY A 39 15.67 5.72 2.56
C GLY A 39 16.03 5.12 1.20
N VAL A 40 15.05 4.91 0.30
CA VAL A 40 15.28 4.41 -1.07
C VAL A 40 15.73 5.54 -1.99
N TYR A 41 15.03 6.68 -1.99
CA TYR A 41 15.32 7.84 -2.83
C TYR A 41 15.18 9.12 -2.02
N ALA A 42 16.30 9.77 -1.66
CA ALA A 42 16.25 11.00 -0.86
C ALA A 42 16.07 12.26 -1.73
N GLU A 43 16.49 12.20 -2.99
CA GLU A 43 16.65 13.36 -3.86
C GLU A 43 15.30 13.93 -4.34
N PRO A 44 15.17 15.26 -4.51
CA PRO A 44 13.89 15.90 -4.79
C PRO A 44 13.22 15.44 -6.09
N GLN A 45 13.98 15.08 -7.13
CA GLN A 45 13.45 14.61 -8.41
C GLN A 45 12.62 13.32 -8.29
N TYR A 46 12.79 12.54 -7.22
CA TYR A 46 12.04 11.31 -6.98
C TYR A 46 10.78 11.52 -6.12
N SER A 47 10.29 12.76 -6.01
CA SER A 47 9.10 13.09 -5.21
C SER A 47 7.89 12.22 -5.52
N GLN A 48 7.52 12.14 -6.80
CA GLN A 48 6.40 11.30 -7.25
C GLN A 48 6.66 9.81 -6.96
N ALA A 49 7.88 9.34 -7.19
CA ALA A 49 8.25 7.94 -6.94
C ALA A 49 8.13 7.59 -5.45
N ARG A 50 8.58 8.46 -4.54
CA ARG A 50 8.43 8.26 -3.09
C ARG A 50 6.97 8.17 -2.66
N VAL A 51 6.12 9.05 -3.17
CA VAL A 51 4.69 9.06 -2.83
C VAL A 51 4.01 7.79 -3.35
N MET A 52 4.25 7.40 -4.60
CA MET A 52 3.69 6.17 -5.17
C MET A 52 4.19 4.92 -4.43
N LEU A 53 5.49 4.85 -4.16
CA LEU A 53 6.09 3.74 -3.43
C LEU A 53 5.55 3.65 -1.99
N ALA A 54 5.33 4.77 -1.30
CA ALA A 54 4.81 4.77 0.06
C ALA A 54 3.39 4.21 0.10
N LYS A 55 2.54 4.60 -0.87
CA LYS A 55 1.19 4.05 -1.02
C LYS A 55 1.23 2.55 -1.31
N THR A 56 2.13 2.10 -2.20
CA THR A 56 2.32 0.68 -2.50
C THR A 56 2.77 -0.12 -1.28
N ILE A 57 3.76 0.36 -0.52
CA ILE A 57 4.24 -0.32 0.69
C ILE A 57 3.13 -0.40 1.74
N ALA A 58 2.34 0.66 1.94
CA ALA A 58 1.24 0.67 2.88
C ALA A 58 0.17 -0.39 2.53
N ILE A 59 -0.21 -0.50 1.25
CA ILE A 59 -1.14 -1.54 0.79
C ILE A 59 -0.53 -2.93 0.92
N ILE A 60 0.73 -3.14 0.56
CA ILE A 60 1.39 -4.46 0.72
C ILE A 60 1.46 -4.86 2.20
N SER A 61 1.73 -3.93 3.11
CA SER A 61 1.72 -4.18 4.55
C SER A 61 0.33 -4.60 5.05
N LEU A 62 -0.74 -3.99 4.51
CA LEU A 62 -2.11 -4.39 4.81
C LEU A 62 -2.40 -5.82 4.31
N LEU A 63 -1.88 -6.18 3.14
CA LEU A 63 -2.01 -7.54 2.60
C LEU A 63 -1.21 -8.54 3.46
N ASP A 64 0.01 -8.20 3.86
CA ASP A 64 0.83 -9.02 4.77
C ASP A 64 0.03 -9.36 6.04
N ASP A 65 -0.55 -8.34 6.72
CA ASP A 65 -1.40 -8.51 7.90
C ASP A 65 -2.63 -9.41 7.65
N THR A 66 -3.16 -9.33 6.43
CA THR A 66 -4.31 -10.14 6.03
C THR A 66 -3.92 -11.61 5.88
N PHE A 67 -2.72 -11.89 5.36
CA PHE A 67 -2.26 -13.25 5.13
C PHE A 67 -1.61 -13.90 6.36
N ASP A 68 -0.97 -13.12 7.23
CA ASP A 68 -0.20 -13.65 8.36
C ASP A 68 -1.01 -13.80 9.66
N ALA A 69 -2.01 -12.94 9.88
CA ALA A 69 -2.66 -12.79 11.18
C ALA A 69 -4.19 -12.81 11.16
N TYR A 70 -4.83 -12.66 9.99
CA TYR A 70 -6.30 -12.52 9.92
C TYR A 70 -7.02 -13.57 9.05
N GLY A 71 -6.65 -13.71 7.79
CA GLY A 71 -7.41 -14.48 6.81
C GLY A 71 -7.34 -15.99 7.04
N THR A 72 -8.45 -16.69 6.81
CA THR A 72 -8.44 -18.15 6.74
C THR A 72 -7.88 -18.62 5.39
N VAL A 73 -7.30 -19.83 5.34
CA VAL A 73 -6.76 -20.40 4.09
C VAL A 73 -7.74 -20.29 2.92
N LYS A 74 -9.02 -20.62 3.16
CA LYS A 74 -10.06 -20.57 2.13
C LYS A 74 -10.32 -19.15 1.62
N GLU A 75 -10.32 -18.15 2.49
CA GLU A 75 -10.49 -16.74 2.09
C GLU A 75 -9.27 -16.25 1.31
N LEU A 76 -8.08 -16.61 1.75
CA LEU A 76 -6.82 -16.23 1.10
C LEU A 76 -6.64 -16.88 -0.28
N GLU A 77 -7.12 -18.10 -0.49
CA GLU A 77 -7.17 -18.74 -1.81
C GLU A 77 -8.05 -17.95 -2.78
N VAL A 78 -9.27 -17.58 -2.36
CA VAL A 78 -10.19 -16.77 -3.16
C VAL A 78 -9.61 -15.39 -3.46
N TYR A 79 -9.00 -14.76 -2.45
CA TYR A 79 -8.35 -13.47 -2.59
C TYR A 79 -7.20 -13.52 -3.61
N THR A 80 -6.36 -14.55 -3.52
CA THR A 80 -5.23 -14.77 -4.42
C THR A 80 -5.69 -14.99 -5.87
N ASP A 81 -6.69 -15.84 -6.07
CA ASP A 81 -7.28 -16.11 -7.40
C ASP A 81 -7.86 -14.83 -8.02
N ALA A 82 -8.55 -14.00 -7.23
CA ALA A 82 -9.10 -12.73 -7.70
C ALA A 82 -7.99 -11.78 -8.22
N ILE A 83 -6.87 -11.65 -7.51
CA ILE A 83 -5.73 -10.82 -7.94
C ILE A 83 -5.09 -11.39 -9.22
N GLN A 84 -4.91 -12.71 -9.30
CA GLN A 84 -4.32 -13.35 -10.48
C GLN A 84 -5.19 -13.15 -11.73
N ARG A 85 -6.50 -13.29 -11.60
CA ARG A 85 -7.45 -13.05 -12.70
C ARG A 85 -7.43 -11.61 -13.18
N TYR A 86 -7.38 -10.64 -12.25
CA TYR A 86 -7.24 -9.24 -12.62
C TYR A 86 -5.95 -8.98 -13.39
N GLY A 87 -4.83 -9.57 -12.95
CA GLY A 87 -3.54 -9.49 -13.67
C GLY A 87 -3.59 -10.10 -15.08
N LEU A 88 -4.29 -11.23 -15.26
CA LEU A 88 -4.50 -11.84 -16.58
C LEU A 88 -5.37 -10.97 -17.49
N LEU A 89 -6.42 -10.34 -16.96
CA LEU A 89 -7.27 -9.42 -17.71
C LEU A 89 -6.47 -8.19 -18.18
N LEU A 90 -5.71 -7.54 -17.28
CA LEU A 90 -4.88 -6.40 -17.65
C LEU A 90 -3.89 -6.73 -18.78
N LYS A 91 -3.28 -7.91 -18.76
CA LYS A 91 -2.39 -8.36 -19.84
C LYS A 91 -3.10 -8.51 -21.19
N HIS A 92 -4.38 -8.87 -21.21
CA HIS A 92 -5.15 -8.95 -22.46
C HIS A 92 -5.59 -7.58 -23.00
N PHE A 93 -5.60 -6.52 -22.19
CA PHE A 93 -6.00 -5.18 -22.62
C PHE A 93 -4.83 -4.26 -22.99
N ILE A 94 -3.62 -4.57 -22.54
CA ILE A 94 -2.43 -3.70 -22.66
C ILE A 94 -1.43 -4.25 -23.69
N ILE A 95 -1.58 -5.51 -24.13
CA ILE A 95 -0.80 -6.14 -25.21
C ILE A 95 -1.74 -6.39 -26.39
#